data_AF-X1VQI6-F1
#
_entry.id   AF-X1VQI6-F1
#
_cell.length_a   1.000
_cell.length_b   1.000
_cell.length_c   1.000
_cell.angle_alpha   90.00
_cell.angle_beta   90.00
_cell.angle_gamma   90.00
#
_symmetry.space_group_name_H-M   'P 1'
#
loop_
_entity.id
_entity.type
_entity.pdbx_description
1 polymer ?
#
loop_
_entity_poly.entity_id
_entity_poly.type
_entity_poly.pdbx_seq_one_letter_code
_entity_poly.pdbx_strand_id
1 'polypeptide(L)' 'DVTLFHVVKFVIDINTNRYVRVLLDSIEYDASDRVITVVPPGARPYMEIWLTALNRVGNATSHTCFIDDLILTRNEP' A
#
# COMPACT_ATOMS: atom_id res chain seq x y z
N ASP A 1 6.13 24.61 -6.80
CA ASP A 1 6.76 23.40 -7.36
C ASP A 1 5.72 22.33 -7.60
N VAL A 2 5.70 21.76 -8.80
CA VAL A 2 4.85 20.60 -9.10
C VAL A 2 5.68 19.37 -8.75
N THR A 3 5.33 18.68 -7.68
CA THR A 3 5.96 17.40 -7.33
C THR A 3 5.55 16.36 -8.37
N LEU A 4 6.53 15.75 -9.03
CA LEU A 4 6.30 14.73 -10.08
C LEU A 4 6.00 13.34 -9.51
N PHE A 5 6.47 13.06 -8.29
CA PHE A 5 6.29 11.80 -7.59
C PHE A 5 5.77 12.04 -6.18
N HIS A 6 4.84 11.20 -5.75
CA HIS A 6 4.38 11.14 -4.37
C HIS A 6 4.89 9.87 -3.72
N VAL A 7 5.32 9.96 -2.46
CA VAL A 7 5.77 8.80 -1.70
C VAL A 7 4.60 8.29 -0.86
N VAL A 8 4.25 7.02 -1.03
CA VAL A 8 3.27 6.35 -0.18
C VAL A 8 3.94 5.26 0.65
N LYS A 9 3.69 5.26 1.96
CA LYS A 9 4.16 4.23 2.89
C LYS A 9 2.99 3.63 3.63
N PHE A 10 2.84 2.31 3.50
CA PHE A 10 1.89 1.53 4.29
C PHE A 10 2.63 0.85 5.44
N VAL A 11 2.11 0.99 6.67
CA VAL A 11 2.60 0.26 7.84
C VAL A 11 1.51 -0.71 8.27
N ILE A 12 1.86 -1.99 8.39
CA ILE A 12 0.95 -3.05 8.82
C ILE A 12 1.50 -3.73 10.07
N ASP A 13 0.60 -4.25 10.90
CA ASP A 13 0.89 -5.17 11.98
C ASP A 13 0.29 -6.54 11.65
N ILE A 14 1.18 -7.51 11.43
CA ILE A 14 0.81 -8.89 11.07
C ILE A 14 0.23 -9.63 12.29
N ASN A 15 0.54 -9.22 13.52
CA ASN A 15 0.01 -9.90 14.72
C ASN A 15 -1.48 -9.60 14.90
N THR A 16 -1.88 -8.36 14.59
CA THR A 16 -3.28 -7.91 14.66
C THR A 16 -4.01 -7.97 13.32
N ASN A 17 -3.29 -8.30 12.23
CA ASN A 17 -3.79 -8.34 10.86
C ASN A 17 -4.43 -7.01 10.42
N ARG A 18 -3.79 -5.89 10.75
CA ARG A 18 -4.31 -4.54 10.51
C ARG A 18 -3.28 -3.63 9.88
N TYR A 19 -3.76 -2.64 9.16
CA TYR A 19 -2.96 -1.45 8.90
C TYR A 19 -2.78 -0.68 10.21
N VAL A 20 -1.65 -0.03 10.39
CA VAL A 20 -1.37 0.85 11.54
C VAL A 20 -1.56 2.29 11.10
N ARG A 21 -0.87 2.67 10.03
CA ARG A 21 -0.92 4.01 9.45
C ARG A 21 -0.54 3.99 7.97
N VAL A 22 -0.96 5.01 7.26
CA VAL A 22 -0.52 5.32 5.91
C VAL A 22 0.12 6.70 5.92
N LEU A 23 1.28 6.84 5.28
CA LEU A 23 1.90 8.13 5.04
C LEU A 23 1.81 8.45 3.56
N LEU A 24 1.31 9.63 3.24
CA LEU A 24 1.39 10.23 1.90
C LEU A 24 2.26 11.48 2.00
N ASP A 25 3.43 11.40 1.38
CA ASP A 25 4.52 12.36 1.55
C ASP A 25 4.88 12.56 3.03
N SER A 26 4.46 13.69 3.62
CA SER A 26 4.70 14.02 5.04
C SER A 26 3.45 13.95 5.91
N ILE A 27 2.30 13.58 5.34
CA ILE A 27 1.02 13.53 6.05
C ILE A 27 0.75 12.10 6.50
N GLU A 28 0.53 11.93 7.79
CA GLU A 28 0.16 10.65 8.39
C GLU A 28 -1.37 10.53 8.54
N TYR A 29 -1.88 9.37 8.16
CA TYR A 29 -3.28 8.98 8.31
C TYR A 29 -3.36 7.73 9.18
N ASP A 30 -4.22 7.77 10.19
CA ASP A 30 -4.59 6.58 10.95
C ASP A 30 -5.36 5.61 10.04
N ALA A 31 -4.95 4.34 10.04
CA ALA A 31 -5.58 3.26 9.29
C ALA A 31 -5.83 2.02 10.18
N SER A 32 -5.75 2.18 11.50
CA SER A 32 -5.89 1.09 12.49
C SER A 32 -7.24 0.38 12.43
N ASP A 33 -8.27 1.03 11.89
CA ASP A 33 -9.59 0.43 11.67
C ASP A 33 -9.61 -0.56 10.48
N ARG A 34 -8.62 -0.52 9.57
CA ARG A 34 -8.55 -1.35 8.37
C ARG A 34 -7.84 -2.68 8.61
N VAL A 35 -8.52 -3.76 8.27
CA VAL A 35 -7.96 -5.11 8.29
C VAL A 35 -7.23 -5.42 6.99
N ILE A 36 -6.11 -6.14 7.08
CA ILE A 36 -5.48 -6.73 5.89
C ILE A 36 -6.25 -7.97 5.47
N THR A 37 -6.21 -8.32 4.18
CA THR A 37 -6.76 -9.59 3.72
C THR A 37 -5.87 -10.72 4.23
N VAL A 38 -6.44 -11.59 5.06
CA VAL A 38 -5.78 -12.79 5.57
C VAL A 38 -6.52 -14.00 5.03
N VAL A 39 -5.78 -14.88 4.36
CA VAL A 39 -6.28 -16.19 3.96
C VAL A 39 -5.74 -17.19 4.99
N PRO A 40 -6.55 -18.16 5.47
CA PRO A 40 -6.08 -19.19 6.39
C PRO A 40 -4.80 -19.85 5.84
N PRO A 41 -3.77 -20.05 6.67
CA PRO A 41 -2.49 -20.55 6.20
C PRO A 41 -2.67 -21.95 5.62
N GLY A 42 -2.43 -22.09 4.31
CA GLY A 42 -2.18 -23.37 3.68
C GLY A 42 -0.77 -23.89 4.00
N ALA A 43 -0.33 -24.94 3.34
CA ALA A 43 1.00 -25.53 3.54
C ALA A 43 2.19 -24.57 3.26
N ARG A 44 1.95 -23.38 2.72
CA ARG A 44 2.97 -22.39 2.35
C ARG A 44 2.48 -20.97 2.68
N PRO A 45 2.83 -20.41 3.85
CA PRO A 45 2.51 -19.01 4.15
C PRO A 45 3.38 -18.08 3.29
N TYR A 46 2.77 -17.05 2.71
CA TYR A 46 3.46 -15.98 1.98
C TYR A 46 2.71 -14.66 2.17
N MET A 47 3.41 -13.55 1.90
CA MET A 47 2.82 -12.23 1.76
C MET A 47 2.76 -11.88 0.28
N GLU A 48 1.63 -11.34 -0.16
CA GLU A 48 1.43 -10.86 -1.52
C GLU A 48 1.08 -9.37 -1.49
N ILE A 49 1.68 -8.61 -2.41
CA ILE A 49 1.45 -7.16 -2.53
C ILE A 49 0.95 -6.89 -3.94
N TRP A 50 -0.24 -6.30 -4.04
CA TRP A 50 -0.86 -5.90 -5.30
C TRP A 50 -0.72 -4.40 -5.48
N LEU A 51 -0.05 -3.98 -6.55
CA LEU A 51 0.00 -2.59 -6.98
C LEU A 51 -0.86 -2.42 -8.22
N THR A 52 -1.99 -1.75 -8.06
CA THR A 52 -2.99 -1.61 -9.13
C THR A 52 -3.20 -0.14 -9.45
N ALA A 53 -2.82 0.28 -10.66
CA ALA A 53 -3.19 1.58 -11.20
C ALA A 53 -4.55 1.47 -11.88
N LEU A 54 -5.55 2.20 -11.38
CA LEU A 54 -6.90 2.19 -11.90
C LEU A 54 -7.18 3.46 -12.70
N ASN A 55 -7.76 3.31 -13.89
CA ASN A 55 -8.30 4.44 -14.65
C ASN A 55 -9.68 4.84 -14.14
N ARG A 56 -10.01 6.13 -14.27
CA ARG A 56 -11.36 6.62 -13.96
C ARG A 56 -12.35 6.08 -15.00
N VAL A 57 -13.44 5.48 -14.52
CA VAL A 57 -14.55 5.01 -15.36
C VAL A 57 -15.09 6.17 -16.21
N GLY A 58 -15.27 5.94 -17.52
CA GLY A 58 -15.78 6.92 -18.47
C GLY A 58 -14.75 7.92 -19.02
N ASN A 59 -13.47 7.77 -18.68
CA ASN A 59 -12.42 8.60 -19.25
C ASN A 59 -11.93 8.01 -20.59
N ALA A 60 -12.06 8.77 -21.68
CA ALA A 60 -11.59 8.39 -23.02
C ALA A 60 -10.11 8.72 -23.26
N THR A 61 -9.43 9.33 -22.29
CA THR A 61 -8.01 9.68 -22.38
C THR A 61 -7.14 8.70 -21.61
N SER A 62 -6.06 8.26 -22.25
CA SER A 62 -5.03 7.44 -21.61
C SER A 62 -4.17 8.30 -20.69
N HIS A 63 -3.99 7.84 -19.46
CA HIS A 63 -3.05 8.43 -18.50
C HIS A 63 -1.90 7.47 -18.28
N THR A 64 -0.69 7.99 -18.11
CA THR A 64 0.48 7.18 -17.75
C THR A 64 0.76 7.35 -16.27
N CYS A 65 0.92 6.24 -15.56
CA CYS A 65 1.33 6.21 -14.16
C CYS A 65 2.68 5.51 -14.08
N PHE A 66 3.60 6.07 -13.30
CA PHE A 66 4.91 5.47 -13.04
C PHE A 66 4.97 5.08 -11.57
N ILE A 67 5.47 3.88 -11.30
CA ILE A 67 5.77 3.38 -9.97
C ILE A 67 7.27 3.20 -9.93
N ASP A 68 7.91 3.80 -8.94
CA ASP A 68 9.34 3.70 -8.70
C ASP A 68 9.59 3.36 -7.23
N ASP A 69 10.74 2.73 -6.95
CA ASP A 69 11.23 2.39 -5.61
C ASP A 69 10.23 1.62 -4.71
N LEU A 70 9.81 0.42 -5.14
CA LEU A 70 9.08 -0.49 -4.26
C LEU A 70 10.02 -1.07 -3.18
N ILE A 71 9.87 -0.61 -1.96
CA ILE A 71 10.63 -1.07 -0.80
C ILE A 71 9.71 -1.81 0.17
N LEU A 72 10.07 -3.06 0.48
CA LEU A 72 9.45 -3.85 1.55
C LEU A 72 10.45 -4.07 2.68
N THR A 73 10.12 -3.58 3.87
CA THR A 73 10.93 -3.74 5.08
C THR A 73 10.11 -4.29 6.22
N ARG A 74 10.73 -5.12 7.05
CA ARG A 74 10.20 -5.53 8.35
C ARG A 74 10.97 -4.78 9.43
N ASN A 75 10.26 -4.01 10.27
CA ASN A 75 10.87 -3.48 11.47
C ASN A 75 11.13 -4.63 12.45
N GLU A 76 12.33 -4.72 13.00
CA GLU A 76 12.65 -5.67 14.06
C GLU A 76 11.83 -5.32 15.32
N PRO A 77 11.34 -6.34 16.08
CA PRO A 77 10.55 -6.13 17.28
C PRO A 77 11.34 -5.44 18.42
#